data_AF-A0A7V5CXV6-F1
#
_entry.id   AF-A0A7V5CXV6-F1
#
_cell.length_a   1.000
_cell.length_b   1.000
_cell.length_c   1.000
_cell.angle_alpha   90.00
_cell.angle_beta   90.00
_cell.angle_gamma   90.00
#
_symmetry.space_group_name_H-M   'P 1'
#
loop_
_entity.id
_entity.type
_entity.pdbx_description
1 polymer ?
#
loop_
_entity_poly.entity_id
_entity_poly.type
_entity_poly.pdbx_seq_one_letter_code
_entity_poly.pdbx_strand_id
1 'polypeptide(L)'
;MSAKKKIPQKIAAMIDKALEAIIDQWYLSVSDYYITSEKKAENPEITVPEELKRFHDESGHRIKFNKGDLNFTYGLSLITGPDFCNLEVSVNNKVPDFNYAELVRRLAAYYQANKDKPIEGYKRLKRVCNKDVFLLQEDLQSCIKIETREGKADIIRLTFGIQDDYLEELVSDPPVFMDLIHQYCVAPLRRAYAEVFRSKRR
;
A
#
# COMPACT_ATOMS: atom_id res chain seq x y z
N MET A 1 20.21 1.63 25.72
CA MET A 1 19.81 0.94 24.48
C MET A 1 18.65 0.03 24.83
N SER A 2 17.42 0.40 24.45
CA SER A 2 16.23 -0.42 24.73
C SER A 2 16.32 -1.68 23.86
N ALA A 3 16.23 -2.86 24.48
CA ALA A 3 16.16 -4.12 23.74
C ALA A 3 14.89 -4.08 22.88
N LYS A 4 15.05 -4.07 21.56
CA LYS A 4 13.91 -4.11 20.63
C LYS A 4 13.15 -5.40 20.90
N LYS A 5 11.89 -5.28 21.32
CA LYS A 5 11.04 -6.42 21.58
C LYS A 5 10.57 -6.99 20.24
N LYS A 6 10.53 -8.32 20.15
CA LYS A 6 9.87 -9.02 19.07
C LYS A 6 8.38 -8.68 19.11
N ILE A 7 7.82 -8.25 17.99
CA ILE A 7 6.38 -7.96 17.91
C ILE A 7 5.59 -9.24 18.21
N PRO A 8 4.59 -9.18 19.12
CA PRO A 8 3.72 -10.31 19.38
C PRO A 8 3.03 -10.79 18.10
N GLN A 9 3.01 -12.11 17.87
CA GLN A 9 2.37 -12.72 16.69
C GLN A 9 0.90 -12.30 16.53
N LYS A 10 0.20 -12.09 17.65
CA LYS A 10 -1.17 -11.58 17.67
C LYS A 10 -1.29 -10.19 17.04
N ILE A 11 -0.36 -9.28 17.35
CA ILE A 11 -0.34 -7.92 16.78
C ILE A 11 -0.05 -8.01 15.28
N ALA A 12 0.96 -8.79 14.88
CA ALA A 12 1.26 -8.98 13.45
C ALA A 12 0.06 -9.49 12.65
N ALA A 13 -0.68 -10.48 13.19
CA ALA A 13 -1.90 -10.98 12.57
C ALA A 13 -3.03 -9.93 12.49
N MET A 14 -3.13 -9.03 13.47
CA MET A 14 -4.09 -7.92 13.42
C MET A 14 -3.72 -6.88 12.35
N ILE A 15 -2.44 -6.58 12.18
CA ILE A 15 -1.96 -5.69 11.11
C ILE A 15 -2.23 -6.34 9.75
N ASP A 16 -1.87 -7.61 9.57
CA ASP A 16 -2.09 -8.35 8.32
C ASP A 16 -3.57 -8.32 7.91
N LYS A 17 -4.47 -8.60 8.86
CA LYS A 17 -5.92 -8.50 8.65
C LYS A 17 -6.39 -7.08 8.30
N ALA A 18 -5.74 -6.04 8.83
CA ALA A 18 -6.02 -4.66 8.42
C ALA A 18 -5.62 -4.41 6.97
N LEU A 19 -4.50 -4.98 6.50
CA LEU A 19 -4.06 -4.89 5.11
C LEU A 19 -5.00 -5.63 4.14
N GLU A 20 -5.45 -6.83 4.52
CA GLU A 20 -6.50 -7.58 3.82
C GLU A 20 -7.74 -6.71 3.62
N ALA A 21 -8.25 -6.14 4.72
CA ALA A 21 -9.47 -5.33 4.70
C ALA A 21 -9.33 -4.05 3.85
N ILE A 22 -8.15 -3.41 3.82
CA ILE A 22 -7.90 -2.26 2.93
C ILE A 22 -8.03 -2.66 1.46
N ILE A 23 -7.49 -3.83 1.07
CA ILE A 23 -7.62 -4.36 -0.30
C ILE A 23 -9.07 -4.70 -0.63
N ASP A 24 -9.78 -5.33 0.29
CA ASP A 24 -11.20 -5.67 0.10
C ASP A 24 -12.09 -4.45 -0.04
N GLN A 25 -11.92 -3.45 0.84
CA GLN A 25 -12.67 -2.20 0.76
C GLN A 25 -12.40 -1.49 -0.56
N TRP A 26 -11.14 -1.47 -1.03
CA TRP A 26 -10.85 -0.90 -2.34
C TRP A 26 -11.52 -1.72 -3.45
N TYR A 27 -11.40 -3.05 -3.46
CA TYR A 27 -12.05 -3.91 -4.44
C TYR A 27 -13.55 -3.62 -4.55
N LEU A 28 -14.27 -3.64 -3.42
CA LEU A 28 -15.70 -3.38 -3.37
C LEU A 28 -16.07 -1.97 -3.83
N SER A 29 -15.25 -0.95 -3.51
CA SER A 29 -15.52 0.43 -3.91
C SER A 29 -15.42 0.68 -5.42
N VAL A 30 -14.78 -0.23 -6.17
CA VAL A 30 -14.56 -0.06 -7.61
C VAL A 30 -15.13 -1.19 -8.47
N SER A 31 -15.50 -2.34 -7.90
CA SER A 31 -15.90 -3.55 -8.62
C SER A 31 -17.01 -3.32 -9.64
N ASP A 32 -17.93 -2.40 -9.37
CA ASP A 32 -19.06 -2.10 -10.25
C ASP A 32 -18.61 -1.57 -11.62
N TYR A 33 -17.43 -0.95 -11.70
CA TYR A 33 -16.89 -0.40 -12.94
C TYR A 33 -16.06 -1.40 -13.78
N TYR A 34 -15.84 -2.62 -13.30
CA TYR A 34 -14.97 -3.61 -13.94
C TYR A 34 -15.66 -4.96 -14.12
N ILE A 35 -15.14 -5.78 -15.03
CA ILE A 35 -15.50 -7.20 -15.12
C ILE A 35 -14.75 -7.98 -14.05
N THR A 36 -15.49 -8.65 -13.17
CA THR A 36 -14.94 -9.47 -12.06
C THR A 36 -15.34 -10.93 -12.20
N SER A 37 -14.73 -11.82 -11.42
CA SER A 37 -15.13 -13.23 -11.36
C SER A 37 -16.59 -13.40 -10.92
N GLU A 38 -17.07 -12.59 -9.97
CA GLU A 38 -18.45 -12.65 -9.48
C GLU A 38 -19.45 -12.29 -10.59
N LYS A 39 -19.18 -11.21 -11.34
CA LYS A 39 -20.04 -10.83 -12.48
C LYS A 39 -20.09 -11.88 -13.57
N LYS A 40 -18.97 -12.57 -13.82
CA LYS A 40 -18.94 -13.69 -14.78
C LYS A 40 -19.68 -14.93 -14.28
N ALA A 41 -19.70 -15.15 -12.97
CA ALA A 41 -20.49 -16.23 -12.37
C ALA A 41 -21.99 -15.92 -12.45
N GLU A 42 -22.39 -14.66 -12.26
CA GLU A 42 -23.77 -14.18 -12.40
C GLU A 42 -24.24 -14.15 -13.86
N ASN A 43 -23.35 -13.82 -14.79
CA ASN A 43 -23.65 -13.81 -16.23
C ASN A 43 -22.56 -14.54 -17.05
N PRO A 44 -22.77 -15.85 -17.33
CA PRO A 44 -21.85 -16.65 -18.13
C PRO A 44 -21.64 -16.18 -19.59
N GLU A 45 -22.48 -15.29 -20.11
CA GLU A 45 -22.32 -14.73 -21.47
C GLU A 45 -21.17 -13.72 -21.55
N ILE A 46 -20.67 -13.23 -20.41
CA ILE A 46 -19.49 -12.36 -20.35
C ILE A 46 -18.25 -13.17 -20.71
N THR A 47 -17.85 -13.11 -21.97
CA THR A 47 -16.67 -13.82 -22.49
C THR A 47 -15.35 -13.05 -22.33
N VAL A 48 -15.43 -11.75 -22.05
CA VAL A 48 -14.23 -10.92 -21.90
C VAL A 48 -13.41 -11.34 -20.66
N PRO A 49 -12.08 -11.11 -20.67
CA PRO A 49 -11.23 -11.37 -19.50
C PRO A 49 -11.66 -10.55 -18.28
N GLU A 50 -11.38 -11.07 -17.09
CA GLU A 50 -11.50 -10.31 -15.86
C GLU A 50 -10.58 -9.08 -15.89
N GLU A 51 -11.17 -7.92 -15.60
CA GLU A 51 -10.49 -6.62 -15.57
C GLU A 51 -10.04 -6.24 -14.15
N LEU A 52 -10.66 -6.82 -13.12
CA LEU A 52 -10.36 -6.59 -11.72
C LEU A 52 -10.28 -7.92 -10.96
N LYS A 53 -9.22 -8.10 -10.19
CA LYS A 53 -9.03 -9.26 -9.30
C LYS A 53 -8.44 -8.81 -7.97
N ARG A 54 -8.72 -9.56 -6.90
CA ARG A 54 -8.02 -9.45 -5.60
C ARG A 54 -7.40 -10.79 -5.23
N PHE A 55 -6.34 -10.75 -4.43
CA PHE A 55 -5.58 -11.91 -3.99
C PHE A 55 -5.20 -11.72 -2.52
N HIS A 56 -5.31 -12.79 -1.73
CA HIS A 56 -4.85 -12.84 -0.34
C HIS A 56 -4.11 -14.17 -0.17
N ASP A 57 -2.79 -14.09 -0.02
CA ASP A 57 -1.95 -15.27 0.16
C ASP A 57 -0.71 -14.92 1.00
N GLU A 58 0.21 -15.88 1.13
CA GLU A 58 1.44 -15.72 1.92
C GLU A 58 2.36 -14.59 1.42
N SER A 59 2.19 -14.15 0.17
CA SER A 59 2.92 -13.00 -0.38
C SER A 59 2.20 -11.66 -0.12
N GLY A 60 1.13 -11.66 0.67
CA GLY A 60 0.33 -10.50 1.06
C GLY A 60 -0.97 -10.35 0.29
N HIS A 61 -1.52 -9.14 0.34
CA HIS A 61 -2.83 -8.81 -0.22
C HIS A 61 -2.67 -7.88 -1.42
N ARG A 62 -3.35 -8.21 -2.52
CA ARG A 62 -3.12 -7.53 -3.80
C ARG A 62 -4.42 -7.28 -4.53
N ILE A 63 -4.48 -6.19 -5.28
CA ILE A 63 -5.56 -5.86 -6.22
C ILE A 63 -4.96 -5.58 -7.60
N LYS A 64 -5.48 -6.27 -8.62
CA LYS A 64 -4.99 -6.19 -10.01
C LYS A 64 -6.03 -5.53 -10.89
N PHE A 65 -5.58 -4.53 -11.64
CA PHE A 65 -6.33 -3.83 -12.67
C PHE A 65 -5.79 -4.23 -14.05
N ASN A 66 -6.68 -4.58 -14.97
CA ASN A 66 -6.37 -4.94 -16.34
C ASN A 66 -7.50 -4.48 -17.27
N LYS A 67 -7.56 -3.17 -17.55
CA LYS A 67 -8.62 -2.54 -18.35
C LYS A 67 -8.04 -1.51 -19.32
N GLY A 68 -8.19 -1.75 -20.63
CA GLY A 68 -7.55 -0.92 -21.65
C GLY A 68 -6.03 -0.87 -21.44
N ASP A 69 -5.44 0.33 -21.45
CA ASP A 69 -4.00 0.51 -21.20
C ASP A 69 -3.63 0.45 -19.70
N LEU A 70 -4.61 0.31 -18.81
CA LEU A 70 -4.37 0.20 -17.37
C LEU A 70 -4.02 -1.24 -17.03
N ASN A 71 -2.75 -1.52 -16.77
CA ASN A 71 -2.26 -2.84 -16.40
C ASN A 71 -1.27 -2.73 -15.23
N PHE A 72 -1.77 -2.88 -14.02
CA PHE A 72 -0.94 -2.88 -12.82
C PHE A 72 -1.55 -3.73 -11.71
N THR A 73 -0.72 -4.11 -10.74
CA THR A 73 -1.16 -4.76 -9.50
C THR A 73 -0.63 -3.99 -8.32
N TYR A 74 -1.52 -3.56 -7.44
CA TYR A 74 -1.15 -2.95 -6.18
C TYR A 74 -1.07 -4.01 -5.09
N GLY A 75 -0.11 -3.90 -4.18
CA GLY A 75 0.10 -4.86 -3.10
C GLY A 75 0.36 -4.21 -1.75
N LEU A 76 -0.09 -4.89 -0.71
CA LEU A 76 0.19 -4.63 0.70
C LEU A 76 0.68 -5.93 1.34
N SER A 77 1.79 -5.88 2.06
CA SER A 77 2.27 -7.02 2.82
C SER A 77 2.94 -6.59 4.11
N LEU A 78 2.90 -7.47 5.10
CA LEU A 78 3.61 -7.31 6.35
C LEU A 78 4.84 -8.22 6.35
N ILE A 79 6.02 -7.64 6.48
CA ILE A 79 7.29 -8.35 6.57
C ILE A 79 7.74 -8.27 8.02
N THR A 80 7.70 -9.40 8.73
CA THR A 80 8.11 -9.48 10.13
C THR A 80 9.44 -10.22 10.28
N GLY A 81 10.25 -9.77 11.22
CA GLY A 81 11.49 -10.42 11.64
C GLY A 81 11.66 -10.34 13.15
N PRO A 82 12.77 -10.88 13.70
CA PRO A 82 13.03 -10.81 15.14
C PRO A 82 13.06 -9.37 15.69
N ASP A 83 13.60 -8.43 14.90
CA ASP A 83 13.89 -7.06 15.34
C ASP A 83 13.19 -5.98 14.51
N PHE A 84 12.31 -6.39 13.59
CA PHE A 84 11.64 -5.46 12.68
C PHE A 84 10.24 -5.92 12.31
N CYS A 85 9.43 -4.94 11.93
CA CYS A 85 8.13 -5.13 11.32
C CYS A 85 7.95 -4.04 10.29
N ASN A 86 7.83 -4.46 9.05
CA ASN A 86 7.80 -3.55 7.93
C ASN A 86 6.49 -3.73 7.18
N LEU A 87 5.78 -2.63 6.98
CA LEU A 87 4.71 -2.55 6.01
C LEU A 87 5.34 -2.31 4.63
N GLU A 88 5.12 -3.21 3.69
CA GLU A 88 5.44 -2.97 2.29
C GLU A 88 4.18 -2.56 1.53
N VAL A 89 4.35 -1.50 0.74
CA VAL A 89 3.37 -1.03 -0.23
C VAL A 89 4.01 -1.11 -1.62
N SER A 90 3.37 -1.80 -2.56
CA SER A 90 3.97 -2.06 -3.87
C SER A 90 3.02 -1.85 -5.05
N VAL A 91 3.62 -1.57 -6.21
CA VAL A 91 2.95 -1.55 -7.52
C VAL A 91 3.77 -2.35 -8.52
N ASN A 92 3.20 -3.42 -9.05
CA ASN A 92 3.70 -4.10 -10.23
C ASN A 92 3.13 -3.40 -11.46
N ASN A 93 3.94 -2.62 -12.15
CA ASN A 93 3.54 -1.80 -13.28
C ASN A 93 3.85 -2.50 -14.62
N LYS A 94 2.86 -2.59 -15.51
CA LYS A 94 3.05 -3.01 -16.91
C LYS A 94 2.74 -1.89 -17.91
N VAL A 95 2.55 -0.66 -17.44
CA VAL A 95 2.32 0.49 -18.30
C VAL A 95 3.64 0.88 -18.99
N PRO A 96 3.69 0.95 -20.33
CA PRO A 96 4.90 1.32 -21.06
C PRO A 96 5.28 2.79 -20.82
N ASP A 97 6.58 3.12 -20.91
CA ASP A 97 7.19 4.45 -20.73
C ASP A 97 6.67 5.20 -19.50
N PHE A 98 6.49 4.51 -18.38
CA PHE A 98 6.04 5.11 -17.15
C PHE A 98 7.14 6.00 -16.54
N ASN A 99 6.81 7.25 -16.19
CA ASN A 99 7.79 8.20 -15.67
C ASN A 99 8.06 7.95 -14.18
N TYR A 100 8.95 7.01 -13.89
CA TYR A 100 9.34 6.66 -12.52
C TYR A 100 10.04 7.79 -11.77
N ALA A 101 10.81 8.64 -12.46
CA ALA A 101 11.48 9.78 -11.84
C ALA A 101 10.46 10.78 -11.26
N GLU A 102 9.39 11.06 -12.01
CA GLU A 102 8.31 11.92 -11.54
C GLU A 102 7.51 11.27 -10.40
N LEU A 103 7.29 9.95 -10.44
CA LEU A 103 6.68 9.22 -9.34
C LEU A 103 7.49 9.39 -8.05
N VAL A 104 8.80 9.12 -8.10
CA VAL A 104 9.71 9.24 -6.95
C VAL A 104 9.70 10.66 -6.41
N ARG A 105 9.81 11.67 -7.29
CA ARG A 105 9.79 13.08 -6.91
C ARG A 105 8.51 13.45 -6.16
N ARG A 106 7.34 13.02 -6.64
CA ARG A 106 6.04 13.29 -6.01
C ARG A 106 5.92 12.63 -4.64
N LEU A 107 6.36 11.38 -4.53
CA LEU A 107 6.32 10.64 -3.26
C LEU A 107 7.27 11.26 -2.23
N ALA A 108 8.51 11.56 -2.63
CA ALA A 108 9.47 12.23 -1.75
C ALA A 108 8.93 13.57 -1.24
N ALA A 109 8.33 14.39 -2.12
CA ALA A 109 7.70 15.65 -1.73
C ALA A 109 6.54 15.44 -0.75
N TYR A 110 5.69 14.43 -0.98
CA TYR A 110 4.61 14.09 -0.07
C TYR A 110 5.15 13.70 1.32
N TYR A 111 6.06 12.74 1.40
CA TYR A 111 6.54 12.26 2.70
C TYR A 111 7.30 13.33 3.45
N GLN A 112 8.10 14.14 2.76
CA GLN A 112 8.80 15.27 3.39
C GLN A 112 7.82 16.29 4.00
N ALA A 113 6.68 16.56 3.34
CA ALA A 113 5.69 17.52 3.81
C ALA A 113 4.75 16.97 4.91
N ASN A 114 4.66 15.64 5.07
CA ASN A 114 3.67 15.02 5.96
C ASN A 114 4.29 14.23 7.13
N LYS A 115 5.61 13.99 7.14
CA LYS A 115 6.28 13.20 8.19
C LYS A 115 6.10 13.76 9.61
N ASP A 116 6.08 15.09 9.74
CA ASP A 116 5.96 15.80 11.01
C ASP A 116 4.50 16.16 11.36
N LYS A 117 3.52 15.73 10.55
CA LYS A 117 2.11 15.91 10.88
C LYS A 117 1.67 14.89 11.92
N PRO A 118 0.80 15.28 12.87
CA PRO A 118 0.25 14.36 13.86
C PRO A 118 -0.58 13.27 13.17
N ILE A 119 -0.57 12.08 13.75
CA ILE A 119 -1.48 11.02 13.30
C ILE A 119 -2.93 11.39 13.64
N GLU A 120 -3.84 11.14 12.71
CA GLU A 120 -5.26 11.45 12.89
C GLU A 120 -6.00 10.30 13.59
N GLY A 121 -7.16 10.60 14.20
CA GLY A 121 -8.05 9.59 14.81
C GLY A 121 -7.69 9.13 16.23
N TYR A 122 -6.43 9.23 16.67
CA TYR A 122 -6.00 8.74 17.99
C TYR A 122 -6.01 9.82 19.09
N LYS A 123 -7.04 9.82 19.95
CA LYS A 123 -7.16 10.78 21.06
C LYS A 123 -6.02 10.71 22.09
N ARG A 124 -5.41 9.53 22.28
CA ARG A 124 -4.30 9.32 23.24
C ARG A 124 -2.93 9.60 22.65
N LEU A 125 -2.81 9.66 21.31
CA LEU A 125 -1.55 9.82 20.59
C LEU A 125 -1.44 11.18 19.87
N LYS A 126 -2.06 12.24 20.41
CA LYS A 126 -2.14 13.56 19.76
C LYS A 126 -0.80 14.23 19.42
N ARG A 127 0.29 13.82 20.07
CA ARG A 127 1.65 14.36 19.84
C ARG A 127 2.50 13.46 18.96
N VAL A 128 2.02 12.27 18.64
CA VAL A 128 2.72 11.29 17.79
C VAL A 128 2.52 11.72 16.34
N CYS A 129 3.62 11.82 15.61
CA CYS A 129 3.62 12.19 14.20
C CYS A 129 3.75 10.95 13.30
N ASN A 130 3.47 11.11 12.01
CA ASN A 130 3.55 10.00 11.07
C ASN A 130 4.92 9.30 11.07
N LYS A 131 6.02 10.06 11.18
CA LYS A 131 7.38 9.52 11.25
C LYS A 131 7.66 8.69 12.50
N ASP A 132 6.90 8.92 13.58
CA ASP A 132 7.07 8.22 14.84
C ASP A 132 6.36 6.85 14.80
N VAL A 133 5.46 6.64 13.83
CA VAL A 133 4.76 5.36 13.59
C VAL A 133 5.36 4.63 12.40
N PHE A 134 5.50 5.33 11.26
CA PHE A 134 5.98 4.79 10.00
C PHE A 134 7.37 5.34 9.68
N LEU A 135 8.38 4.56 10.04
CA LEU A 135 9.78 4.85 9.77
C LEU A 135 10.08 4.67 8.29
N LEU A 136 10.46 5.77 7.66
CA LEU A 136 11.16 5.77 6.39
C LEU A 136 12.65 5.99 6.68
N GLN A 137 13.53 5.46 5.81
CA GLN A 137 14.95 5.82 5.86
C GLN A 137 15.11 7.33 5.63
N GLU A 138 16.20 7.90 6.16
CA GLU A 138 16.45 9.35 6.11
C GLU A 138 16.48 9.88 4.68
N ASP A 139 16.98 9.08 3.74
CA ASP A 139 16.84 9.34 2.31
C ASP A 139 15.52 8.75 1.78
N LEU A 140 14.52 9.62 1.62
CA LEU A 140 13.22 9.24 1.06
C LEU A 140 13.32 8.72 -0.39
N GLN A 141 14.35 9.11 -1.14
CA GLN A 141 14.56 8.57 -2.49
C GLN A 141 15.05 7.12 -2.42
N SER A 142 15.87 6.76 -1.43
CA SER A 142 16.34 5.38 -1.22
C SER A 142 15.25 4.45 -0.68
N CYS A 143 14.19 5.00 -0.09
CA CYS A 143 13.03 4.24 0.39
C CYS A 143 12.16 3.68 -0.73
N ILE A 144 12.21 4.29 -1.92
CA ILE A 144 11.41 3.91 -3.08
C ILE A 144 12.30 3.05 -3.98
N LYS A 145 12.10 1.74 -3.92
CA LYS A 145 12.84 0.80 -4.77
C LYS A 145 12.09 0.58 -6.07
N ILE A 146 12.78 0.77 -7.18
CA ILE A 146 12.26 0.46 -8.52
C ILE A 146 13.11 -0.66 -9.10
N GLU A 147 12.46 -1.76 -9.45
CA GLU A 147 13.07 -2.90 -10.11
C GLU A 147 12.49 -2.99 -11.53
N THR A 148 13.28 -2.58 -12.52
CA THR A 148 12.91 -2.70 -13.94
C THR A 148 13.20 -4.11 -14.43
N ARG A 149 12.22 -4.74 -15.09
CA ARG A 149 12.37 -6.14 -15.52
C ARG A 149 11.94 -6.34 -16.97
N GLU A 150 12.87 -6.79 -17.80
CA GLU A 150 12.61 -7.07 -19.21
C GLU A 150 11.50 -8.13 -19.38
N GLY A 151 10.51 -7.81 -20.23
CA GLY A 151 9.38 -8.70 -20.53
C GLY A 151 8.43 -8.97 -19.35
N LYS A 152 8.61 -8.33 -18.20
CA LYS A 152 7.79 -8.51 -16.99
C LYS A 152 7.29 -7.16 -16.47
N ALA A 153 6.40 -7.20 -15.48
CA ALA A 153 6.04 -5.97 -14.77
C ALA A 153 7.25 -5.44 -14.02
N ASP A 154 7.50 -4.14 -14.12
CA ASP A 154 8.39 -3.42 -13.23
C ASP A 154 7.78 -3.38 -11.83
N ILE A 155 8.60 -3.27 -10.79
CA ILE A 155 8.12 -3.30 -9.41
C ILE A 155 8.56 -2.04 -8.69
N ILE A 156 7.60 -1.30 -8.17
CA ILE A 156 7.80 -0.19 -7.24
C ILE A 156 7.51 -0.72 -5.84
N ARG A 157 8.42 -0.51 -4.88
CA ARG A 157 8.23 -0.88 -3.46
C ARG A 157 8.55 0.31 -2.56
N LEU A 158 7.67 0.56 -1.60
CA LEU A 158 7.88 1.45 -0.47
C LEU A 158 7.76 0.62 0.80
N THR A 159 8.78 0.69 1.65
CA THR A 159 8.83 -0.08 2.89
C THR A 159 8.86 0.88 4.08
N PHE A 160 7.90 0.73 4.98
CA PHE A 160 7.78 1.50 6.21
C PHE A 160 8.06 0.60 7.39
N GLY A 161 9.08 0.93 8.19
CA GLY A 161 9.22 0.30 9.50
C GLY A 161 8.09 0.75 10.41
N ILE A 162 7.51 -0.16 11.17
CA ILE A 162 6.46 0.16 12.15
C ILE A 162 7.12 0.21 13.53
N GLN A 163 7.01 1.34 14.24
CA GLN A 163 7.52 1.47 15.60
C GLN A 163 6.67 0.70 16.60
N ASP A 164 7.33 -0.08 17.44
CA ASP A 164 6.68 -0.94 18.44
C ASP A 164 6.06 -0.13 19.59
N ASP A 165 6.64 1.02 19.92
CA ASP A 165 6.27 1.85 21.08
C ASP A 165 4.78 2.27 21.11
N TYR A 166 4.10 2.30 19.96
CA TYR A 166 2.70 2.69 19.83
C TYR A 166 1.79 1.56 19.36
N LEU A 167 2.32 0.38 19.06
CA LEU A 167 1.58 -0.62 18.30
C LEU A 167 0.34 -1.15 19.01
N GLU A 168 0.42 -1.39 20.31
CA GLU A 168 -0.72 -1.87 21.10
C GLU A 168 -1.89 -0.89 21.06
N GLU A 169 -1.63 0.41 21.19
CA GLU A 169 -2.66 1.45 21.11
C GLU A 169 -3.18 1.60 19.68
N LEU A 170 -2.29 1.54 18.67
CA LEU A 170 -2.68 1.63 17.26
C LEU A 170 -3.63 0.49 16.88
N VAL A 171 -3.30 -0.77 17.18
CA VAL A 171 -4.13 -1.92 16.81
C VAL A 171 -5.36 -2.11 17.70
N SER A 172 -5.46 -1.36 18.81
CA SER A 172 -6.64 -1.42 19.68
C SER A 172 -7.91 -0.86 19.03
N ASP A 173 -7.76 -0.01 18.00
CA ASP A 173 -8.84 0.53 17.18
C ASP A 173 -8.55 0.23 15.68
N PRO A 174 -8.91 -0.97 15.20
CA PRO A 174 -8.56 -1.41 13.85
C PRO A 174 -9.08 -0.49 12.73
N PRO A 175 -10.32 0.03 12.76
CA PRO A 175 -10.79 1.00 11.76
C PRO A 175 -9.91 2.24 11.65
N VAL A 176 -9.54 2.84 12.79
CA VAL A 176 -8.68 4.04 12.81
C VAL A 176 -7.27 3.70 12.31
N PHE A 177 -6.76 2.51 12.65
CA PHE A 177 -5.45 2.08 12.18
C PHE A 177 -5.40 1.83 10.67
N MET A 178 -6.45 1.19 10.14
CA MET A 178 -6.62 0.99 8.71
C MET A 178 -6.65 2.33 7.98
N ASP A 179 -7.41 3.31 8.49
CA ASP A 179 -7.46 4.64 7.91
C ASP A 179 -6.09 5.33 7.95
N LEU A 180 -5.34 5.19 9.05
CA LEU A 180 -3.99 5.73 9.17
C LEU A 180 -3.03 5.11 8.13
N ILE A 181 -3.01 3.78 8.01
CA ILE A 181 -2.23 3.08 6.97
C ILE A 181 -2.67 3.56 5.58
N HIS A 182 -3.98 3.62 5.33
CA HIS A 182 -4.52 4.03 4.05
C HIS A 182 -4.09 5.45 3.69
N GLN A 183 -4.24 6.41 4.59
CA GLN A 183 -3.96 7.81 4.32
C GLN A 183 -2.47 8.12 4.13
N TYR A 184 -1.59 7.51 4.94
CA TYR A 184 -0.17 7.84 4.90
C TYR A 184 0.66 6.89 4.01
N CYS A 185 0.30 5.61 3.93
CA CYS A 185 1.09 4.63 3.19
C CYS A 185 0.50 4.33 1.80
N VAL A 186 -0.82 4.22 1.70
CA VAL A 186 -1.48 3.68 0.50
C VAL A 186 -1.90 4.76 -0.49
N ALA A 187 -2.72 5.72 -0.03
CA ALA A 187 -3.28 6.79 -0.83
C ALA A 187 -2.22 7.65 -1.55
N PRO A 188 -1.05 7.95 -0.95
CA PRO A 188 -0.02 8.75 -1.63
C PRO A 188 0.56 8.03 -2.84
N LEU A 189 0.88 6.73 -2.71
CA LEU A 189 1.34 5.92 -3.84
C LEU A 189 0.30 5.84 -4.94
N ARG A 190 -0.95 5.53 -4.58
CA ARG A 190 -2.07 5.46 -5.55
C ARG A 190 -2.25 6.78 -6.29
N ARG A 191 -2.25 7.90 -5.57
CA ARG A 191 -2.45 9.24 -6.14
C ARG A 191 -1.30 9.62 -7.06
N ALA A 192 -0.06 9.51 -6.60
CA ALA A 192 1.11 9.84 -7.40
C ALA A 192 1.19 8.95 -8.66
N TYR A 193 0.92 7.66 -8.53
CA TYR A 193 0.87 6.73 -9.67
C TYR A 193 -0.20 7.15 -10.70
N ALA A 194 -1.42 7.41 -10.25
CA ALA A 194 -2.51 7.81 -11.14
C ALA A 194 -2.25 9.15 -11.84
N GLU A 195 -1.64 10.12 -11.14
CA GLU A 195 -1.26 11.41 -11.71
C GLU A 195 -0.17 11.25 -12.79
N VAL A 196 0.87 10.48 -12.50
CA VAL A 196 1.93 10.17 -13.47
C VAL A 196 1.37 9.46 -14.69
N PHE A 197 0.53 8.44 -14.48
CA PHE A 197 -0.15 7.72 -15.57
C PHE A 197 -0.95 8.67 -16.49
N ARG A 198 -1.72 9.59 -15.90
CA ARG A 198 -2.56 10.54 -16.65
C ARG A 198 -1.73 11.62 -17.35
N SER A 199 -0.60 12.02 -16.78
CA SER A 199 0.26 13.06 -17.37
C SER A 199 0.87 12.65 -18.71
N LYS A 200 1.06 11.35 -18.96
CA LYS A 200 1.49 10.81 -20.26
C LYS A 200 0.43 11.01 -21.37
N ARG A 201 -0.84 11.21 -21.00
CA ARG A 201 -1.99 11.26 -21.92
C ARG A 201 -2.48 12.68 -22.22
N ARG A 202 -1.81 13.71 -21.71
CA ARG A 202 -2.06 15.12 -22.07
C ARG A 202 -0.98 15.59 -23.04
#